data_AF-A0A5K1DVE6-F1
#
_entry.id   AF-A0A5K1DVE6-F1
#
_cell.length_a   1.000
_cell.length_b   1.000
_cell.length_c   1.000
_cell.angle_alpha   90.00
_cell.angle_beta   90.00
_cell.angle_gamma   90.00
#
_symmetry.space_group_name_H-M   'P 1'
#
loop_
_entity.id
_entity.type
_entity.pdbx_description
1 polymer ?
#
loop_
_entity_poly.entity_id
_entity_poly.type
_entity_poly.pdbx_seq_one_letter_code
_entity_poly.pdbx_strand_id
1 'polypeptide(L)' 'YYSTSLVTKKSDVYSFGVVLFELITGHSPMFTESGERLHIVEWVSPRLAKGDIHGVADPKLSGQYNVNSMWK' A
#
# COMPACT_ATOMS: atom_id res chain seq x y z
N TYR A 1 4.01 13.95 -5.89
CA TYR A 1 3.04 14.09 -7.00
C TYR A 1 1.78 14.82 -6.57
N TYR A 2 1.18 14.54 -5.39
CA TYR A 2 -0.03 15.24 -4.87
C TYR A 2 0.10 16.79 -4.76
N SER A 3 1.29 17.36 -5.00
CA SER A 3 1.55 18.79 -4.87
C SER A 3 2.34 19.42 -6.04
N THR A 4 2.92 18.67 -6.99
CA THR A 4 3.91 19.25 -7.94
C THR A 4 3.77 18.90 -9.43
N SER A 5 2.84 18.02 -9.84
CA SER A 5 2.54 17.69 -11.27
C SER A 5 3.75 17.47 -12.21
N LEU A 6 4.90 17.02 -11.68
CA LEU A 6 6.11 16.76 -12.45
C LEU A 6 6.23 15.28 -12.80
N VAL A 7 6.14 14.96 -14.09
CA VAL A 7 6.36 13.61 -14.63
C VAL A 7 7.87 13.38 -14.76
N THR A 8 8.40 12.47 -13.95
CA THR A 8 9.81 12.09 -13.93
C THR A 8 9.91 10.58 -13.72
N LYS A 9 11.05 9.95 -14.05
CA LYS A 9 11.28 8.53 -13.71
C LYS A 9 11.01 8.22 -12.22
N LYS A 10 11.25 9.19 -11.34
CA LYS A 10 10.96 9.07 -9.90
C LYS A 10 9.46 9.07 -9.58
N SER A 11 8.64 9.83 -10.33
CA SER A 11 7.18 9.80 -10.15
C SER A 11 6.57 8.50 -10.65
N ASP A 12 7.10 7.93 -11.73
CA ASP A 12 6.60 6.67 -12.29
C ASP A 12 6.90 5.48 -11.37
N VAL A 13 8.08 5.48 -10.74
CA VAL A 13 8.42 4.48 -9.70
C VAL A 13 7.51 4.65 -8.47
N TYR A 14 7.22 5.88 -8.07
CA TYR A 14 6.31 6.13 -6.95
C TYR A 14 4.89 5.66 -7.26
N SER A 15 4.34 6.01 -8.43
CA SER A 15 2.98 5.59 -8.82
C SER A 15 2.88 4.08 -8.97
N PHE A 16 3.90 3.42 -9.52
CA PHE A 16 3.97 1.95 -9.53
C PHE A 16 3.93 1.35 -8.13
N GLY A 17 4.65 1.93 -7.17
CA GLY A 17 4.63 1.48 -5.77
C GLY A 17 3.24 1.61 -5.12
N VAL A 18 2.50 2.69 -5.42
CA VAL A 18 1.12 2.86 -4.97
C VAL A 18 0.22 1.77 -5.54
N VAL A 19 0.30 1.51 -6.86
CA VAL A 19 -0.47 0.45 -7.52
C VAL A 19 -0.16 -0.93 -6.94
N LEU A 20 1.11 -1.20 -6.63
CA LEU A 20 1.50 -2.45 -5.97
C LEU A 20 0.83 -2.59 -4.59
N PHE A 21 0.79 -1.51 -3.80
CA PHE A 21 0.08 -1.54 -2.52
C PHE A 21 -1.43 -1.71 -2.68
N GLU A 22 -2.07 -1.12 -3.69
CA GLU A 22 -3.49 -1.35 -3.97
C GLU A 22 -3.77 -2.84 -4.24
N LEU A 23 -2.90 -3.49 -5.03
CA LEU A 23 -3.03 -4.92 -5.33
C LEU A 23 -2.80 -5.82 -4.12
N ILE A 24 -1.82 -5.47 -3.28
CA ILE A 24 -1.49 -6.24 -2.07
C ILE A 24 -2.60 -6.12 -1.01
N THR A 25 -3.09 -4.90 -0.81
CA THR A 25 -4.02 -4.57 0.29
C THR A 25 -5.48 -4.71 -0.11
N GLY A 26 -5.80 -4.65 -1.40
CA GLY A 26 -7.17 -4.58 -1.91
C GLY A 26 -7.88 -3.24 -1.64
N HIS A 27 -7.15 -2.23 -1.15
CA HIS A 27 -7.68 -0.89 -0.85
C HIS A 27 -7.37 0.11 -1.97
N SER A 28 -8.24 1.11 -2.12
CA SER A 28 -8.00 2.30 -2.96
C SER A 28 -6.82 3.13 -2.40
N PRO A 29 -6.08 3.93 -3.20
CA PRO A 29 -4.95 4.72 -2.71
C PRO A 29 -5.32 5.73 -1.62
N MET A 30 -6.59 6.12 -1.62
CA MET A 30 -7.21 6.96 -0.59
C MET A 30 -8.45 6.24 -0.08
N PHE A 31 -8.46 5.93 1.20
CA PHE A 31 -9.59 5.28 1.86
C PHE A 31 -9.82 5.89 3.24
N THR A 32 -10.96 5.57 3.83
CA THR A 32 -11.33 6.03 5.17
C THR A 32 -11.12 4.89 6.16
N GLU A 33 -10.27 5.11 7.15
CA GLU A 33 -10.02 4.18 8.26
C GLU A 33 -10.36 4.93 9.56
N SER A 34 -11.18 4.34 10.42
CA SER A 34 -11.55 4.95 11.72
C SER A 34 -12.09 6.39 11.64
N GLY A 35 -12.68 6.77 10.51
CA GLY A 35 -13.25 8.12 10.28
C GLY A 35 -12.26 9.13 9.68
N GLU A 36 -10.98 8.77 9.51
CA GLU A 36 -9.96 9.61 8.89
C GLU A 36 -9.67 9.15 7.46
N ARG A 37 -9.52 10.11 6.55
CA ARG A 37 -9.12 9.83 5.16
C ARG A 37 -7.62 9.72 5.09
N LEU A 38 -7.10 8.54 4.81
CA LEU A 38 -5.67 8.24 4.81
C LEU A 38 -5.20 7.84 3.41
N HIS A 39 -3.96 8.17 3.09
CA HIS A 39 -3.29 7.63 1.93
C HIS A 39 -2.75 6.23 2.24
N ILE A 40 -2.80 5.32 1.28
CA ILE A 40 -2.39 3.92 1.42
C ILE A 40 -0.95 3.78 1.94
N VAL A 41 -0.05 4.65 1.52
CA VAL A 41 1.35 4.67 1.99
C VAL A 41 1.43 5.02 3.48
N GLU A 42 0.60 5.94 3.98
CA GLU A 42 0.58 6.32 5.39
C GLU A 42 0.06 5.18 6.27
N TRP A 43 -0.85 4.37 5.73
CA TRP A 43 -1.40 3.21 6.44
C TRP A 43 -0.47 1.98 6.40
N VAL A 44 0.18 1.71 5.26
CA VAL A 44 1.07 0.54 5.09
C VAL A 44 2.43 0.74 5.77
N SER A 45 3.04 1.92 5.65
CA SER A 45 4.40 2.19 6.15
C SER A 45 4.62 1.79 7.63
N PRO A 46 3.78 2.20 8.60
CA PRO A 46 3.98 1.82 10.00
C PRO A 46 3.70 0.33 10.27
N ARG A 47 2.87 -0.34 9.46
CA ARG A 47 2.59 -1.78 9.60
C ARG A 47 3.74 -2.62 9.07
N LEU A 48 4.27 -2.25 7.91
CA LEU A 48 5.43 -2.90 7.32
C LEU A 48 6.69 -2.74 8.21
N ALA A 49 6.88 -1.56 8.81
CA ALA A 49 7.97 -1.32 9.76
C ALA A 49 7.88 -2.20 11.02
N LYS A 50 6.67 -2.63 11.40
CA LYS A 50 6.43 -3.57 12.51
C LYS A 50 6.49 -5.04 12.08
N GLY A 51 6.63 -5.29 10.78
CA GLY A 51 6.55 -6.63 10.18
C GLY A 51 5.16 -7.25 10.16
N ASP A 52 4.12 -6.43 10.30
CA ASP A 52 2.73 -6.87 10.22
C ASP A 52 2.26 -6.97 8.76
N ILE A 53 2.72 -8.01 8.07
CA ILE A 53 2.28 -8.30 6.70
C ILE A 53 0.83 -8.80 6.68
N HIS A 54 0.44 -9.56 7.70
CA HIS A 54 -0.90 -10.12 7.76
C HIS A 54 -1.98 -9.04 7.88
N GLY A 55 -1.69 -7.97 8.62
CA GLY A 55 -2.56 -6.79 8.72
C GLY A 55 -2.53 -5.87 7.49
N VAL A 56 -1.63 -6.10 6.53
CA VAL A 56 -1.53 -5.33 5.27
C VAL A 56 -2.14 -6.08 4.09
N ALA A 57 -2.10 -7.42 4.10
CA ALA A 57 -2.62 -8.22 3.01
C ALA A 57 -4.15 -8.09 2.85
N ASP A 58 -4.62 -8.17 1.60
CA ASP A 58 -6.06 -8.15 1.29
C ASP A 58 -6.80 -9.24 2.08
N PRO A 59 -7.79 -8.87 2.91
CA PRO A 59 -8.61 -9.81 3.67
C PRO A 59 -9.26 -10.88 2.80
N LYS A 60 -9.57 -10.58 1.52
CA LYS A 60 -10.15 -11.52 0.56
C LYS A 60 -9.22 -12.68 0.23
N LEU A 61 -7.91 -12.48 0.32
CA LEU A 61 -6.95 -13.57 0.13
C LEU A 61 -7.03 -14.61 1.25
N SER A 62 -7.69 -14.32 2.37
CA SER A 62 -7.99 -15.29 3.45
C SER A 62 -6.75 -16.07 3.92
N GLY A 63 -5.57 -15.45 3.91
CA GLY A 63 -4.29 -16.08 4.26
C GLY A 63 -3.68 -16.99 3.19
N GLN A 64 -4.28 -17.09 2.00
CA GLN A 64 -3.78 -17.87 0.86
C GLN A 64 -2.72 -17.09 0.06
N TYR A 65 -1.71 -16.56 0.75
CA TYR A 65 -0.57 -15.90 0.13
C TYR A 65 0.72 -16.33 0.81
N ASN A 66 1.81 -16.38 0.04
CA ASN A 66 3.12 -16.67 0.60
C ASN A 66 3.71 -15.38 1.17
N VAL A 67 3.85 -15.33 2.50
CA VAL A 67 4.43 -14.19 3.22
C VAL A 67 5.84 -13.85 2.71
N ASN A 68 6.63 -14.85 2.27
CA ASN A 68 7.95 -14.61 1.69
C ASN A 68 7.89 -13.84 0.37
N SER A 69 6.81 -13.97 -0.41
CA SER A 69 6.61 -13.20 -1.64
C SER A 69 6.16 -11.76 -1.38
N MET A 70 5.77 -11.43 -0.14
CA MET A 70 5.38 -10.08 0.26
C MET A 70 6.55 -9.30 0.88
N TRP A 71 7.58 -10.00 1.35
CA TRP A 71 8.82 -9.42 1.87
C TRP A 71 9.93 -9.27 0.82
N LYS A 72 9.93 -10.13 -0.21
CA LYS A 72 11.08 -10.32 -1.11
C LYS A 72 10.92 -9.62 -2.44
#